data_AF-A0A1I0KGH5-F1
#
_entry.id   AF-A0A1I0KGH5-F1
#
_cell.length_a   1.000
_cell.length_b   1.000
_cell.length_c   1.000
_cell.angle_alpha   90.00
_cell.angle_beta   90.00
_cell.angle_gamma   90.00
#
_symmetry.space_group_name_H-M   'P 1'
#
loop_
_entity.id
_entity.type
_entity.pdbx_description
1 polymer ?
#
loop_
_entity_poly.entity_id
_entity_poly.type
_entity_poly.pdbx_seq_one_letter_code
_entity_poly.pdbx_strand_id
1 'polypeptide(L)'
;MFPLAVVLAVLAAPPPAVTAWAQAACPLPPREAASNAEFKVQQAERVACLERAMNRELDKVLRPLQKKDAAALAEWMGLQSDFHRWAREACATVEDARWIHLRTGARSMGTSYGSAERECLQAQYAWRGFFAGGWSRGEWKVLFAVLEASARQGPRRQEALSQYTQRAEAAARRAPAKAAQQDTPSRSLSPEEWARHLDRLSRLAHGPQALAGRQCALMPKPPPSCAPLLVSGFMDPLDFQGVLDTSSDTR
;
A
#
# COMPACT_ATOMS: atom_id res chain seq x y z
N MET A 1 -13.25 35.56 15.89
CA MET A 1 -11.89 35.20 16.37
C MET A 1 -11.98 33.80 16.96
N PHE A 2 -11.45 32.70 16.45
CA PHE A 2 -10.84 32.24 15.19
C PHE A 2 -11.51 30.89 14.90
N PRO A 3 -11.82 30.51 13.65
CA PRO A 3 -12.30 29.15 13.38
C PRO A 3 -11.10 28.20 13.44
N LEU A 4 -11.22 27.11 14.20
CA LEU A 4 -10.27 25.99 14.18
C LEU A 4 -10.39 25.28 12.82
N ALA A 5 -9.70 25.84 11.84
CA ALA A 5 -9.45 25.21 10.56
C ALA A 5 -8.39 24.11 10.76
N VAL A 6 -8.83 22.87 10.56
CA VAL A 6 -8.15 21.89 9.71
C VAL A 6 -6.64 21.78 9.91
N VAL A 7 -6.21 20.97 10.87
CA VAL A 7 -4.90 20.31 10.79
C VAL A 7 -5.10 19.04 9.97
N LEU A 8 -5.15 19.22 8.64
CA LEU A 8 -5.02 18.14 7.67
C LEU A 8 -3.58 17.65 7.76
N ALA A 9 -3.36 16.57 8.51
CA ALA A 9 -2.24 15.69 8.22
C ALA A 9 -2.43 15.22 6.77
N VAL A 10 -1.60 15.70 5.85
CA VAL A 10 -1.49 15.13 4.51
C VAL A 10 -0.79 13.78 4.66
N LEU A 11 -1.56 12.81 5.16
CA LEU A 11 -1.37 11.40 4.83
C LEU A 11 -1.46 11.30 3.31
N ALA A 12 -0.66 10.45 2.69
CA ALA A 12 -0.63 10.28 1.23
C ALA A 12 -2.02 9.91 0.70
N ALA A 13 -2.82 10.90 0.35
CA ALA A 13 -4.05 10.66 -0.35
C ALA A 13 -3.67 10.20 -1.76
N PRO A 14 -4.22 9.09 -2.26
CA PRO A 14 -4.05 8.73 -3.65
C PRO A 14 -4.49 9.90 -4.53
N PRO A 15 -3.94 10.05 -5.75
CA PRO A 15 -4.20 11.20 -6.59
C PRO A 15 -5.72 11.45 -6.74
N PRO A 16 -6.18 12.70 -6.86
CA PRO A 16 -7.62 13.00 -6.85
C PRO A 16 -8.45 12.17 -7.84
N ALA A 17 -7.90 11.83 -9.00
CA ALA A 17 -8.53 10.96 -9.99
C ALA A 17 -8.73 9.52 -9.50
N VAL A 18 -7.76 8.96 -8.77
CA VAL A 18 -7.85 7.62 -8.16
C VAL A 18 -8.90 7.63 -7.04
N THR A 19 -8.89 8.68 -6.21
CA THR A 19 -9.89 8.86 -5.15
C THR A 19 -11.30 8.99 -5.72
N ALA A 20 -11.47 9.77 -6.79
CA ALA A 20 -12.74 9.93 -7.48
C ALA A 20 -13.23 8.59 -8.09
N TRP A 21 -12.33 7.81 -8.69
CA TRP A 21 -12.66 6.47 -9.19
C TRP A 21 -13.12 5.55 -8.05
N ALA A 22 -12.39 5.52 -6.93
CA ALA A 22 -12.73 4.69 -5.79
C ALA A 22 -14.10 5.03 -5.23
N GLN A 23 -14.40 6.33 -5.08
CA GLN A 23 -15.68 6.80 -4.58
C GLN A 23 -16.84 6.48 -5.53
N ALA A 24 -16.62 6.56 -6.85
CA ALA A 24 -17.62 6.20 -7.84
C ALA A 24 -17.85 4.67 -7.89
N ALA A 25 -16.78 3.87 -7.78
CA ALA A 25 -16.86 2.42 -7.85
C ALA A 25 -17.42 1.78 -6.58
N CYS A 26 -17.04 2.33 -5.42
CA CYS A 26 -17.37 1.87 -4.09
C CYS A 26 -17.51 3.08 -3.15
N PRO A 27 -18.71 3.68 -3.05
CA PRO A 27 -18.95 4.83 -2.18
C PRO A 27 -18.66 4.54 -0.71
N LEU A 28 -18.29 5.58 0.05
CA LEU A 28 -18.17 5.46 1.51
C LEU A 28 -19.55 5.19 2.12
N PRO A 29 -19.62 4.42 3.23
CA PRO A 29 -20.87 4.26 3.96
C PRO A 29 -21.48 5.63 4.32
N PRO A 30 -22.80 5.82 4.17
CA PRO A 30 -23.44 7.10 4.42
C PRO A 30 -23.53 7.45 5.92
N ARG A 31 -23.26 6.48 6.80
CA ARG A 31 -23.28 6.64 8.26
C ARG A 31 -21.90 6.35 8.81
N GLU A 32 -21.46 7.18 9.74
CA GLU A 32 -20.29 6.91 10.56
C GLU A 32 -20.53 5.66 11.41
N ALA A 33 -19.50 4.85 11.57
CA ALA A 33 -19.55 3.66 12.41
C ALA A 33 -19.75 4.06 13.89
N ALA A 34 -20.69 3.40 14.57
CA ALA A 34 -20.96 3.64 15.99
C ALA A 34 -19.92 2.97 16.92
N SER A 35 -19.06 2.09 16.38
CA SER A 35 -18.04 1.39 17.15
C SER A 35 -16.79 1.05 16.32
N ASN A 36 -15.68 0.76 16.99
CA ASN A 36 -14.47 0.24 16.34
C ASN A 36 -14.73 -1.07 15.60
N ALA A 37 -15.62 -1.93 16.10
CA ALA A 37 -15.98 -3.18 15.44
C ALA A 37 -16.71 -2.91 14.12
N GLU A 38 -17.71 -2.02 14.15
CA GLU A 38 -18.44 -1.62 12.95
C GLU A 38 -17.53 -0.91 11.94
N PHE A 39 -16.64 -0.04 12.40
CA PHE A 39 -15.67 0.63 11.55
C PHE A 39 -14.78 -0.36 10.79
N LYS A 40 -14.30 -1.41 11.48
CA LYS A 40 -13.51 -2.47 10.86
C LYS A 40 -14.30 -3.28 9.84
N VAL A 41 -15.58 -3.54 10.10
CA VAL A 41 -16.48 -4.22 9.15
C VAL A 41 -16.66 -3.35 7.90
N GLN A 42 -16.99 -2.08 8.07
CA GLN A 42 -17.15 -1.12 6.96
C GLN A 42 -15.88 -1.02 6.11
N GLN A 43 -14.69 -0.97 6.74
CA GLN A 43 -13.41 -0.98 6.03
C GLN A 43 -13.20 -2.29 5.24
N ALA A 44 -13.49 -3.45 5.83
CA ALA A 44 -13.34 -4.74 5.18
C ALA A 44 -14.29 -4.90 3.98
N GLU A 45 -15.54 -4.46 4.12
CA GLU A 45 -16.53 -4.44 3.04
C GLU A 45 -16.07 -3.53 1.89
N ARG A 46 -15.51 -2.37 2.21
CA ARG A 46 -14.98 -1.45 1.20
C ARG A 46 -13.75 -2.02 0.48
N VAL A 47 -12.84 -2.69 1.18
CA VAL A 47 -11.73 -3.42 0.56
C VAL A 47 -12.26 -4.47 -0.43
N ALA A 48 -13.21 -5.30 0.00
CA ALA A 48 -13.81 -6.33 -0.86
C ALA A 48 -14.56 -5.74 -2.06
N CYS A 49 -15.25 -4.61 -1.87
CA CYS A 49 -15.88 -3.88 -2.97
C CYS A 49 -14.85 -3.42 -4.00
N LEU A 50 -13.78 -2.76 -3.55
CA LEU A 50 -12.74 -2.22 -4.43
C LEU A 50 -11.96 -3.33 -5.14
N GLU A 51 -11.68 -4.45 -4.47
CA GLU A 51 -11.06 -5.62 -5.09
C GLU A 51 -11.94 -6.17 -6.24
N ARG A 52 -13.25 -6.31 -6.00
CA ARG A 52 -14.20 -6.70 -7.06
C ARG A 52 -14.27 -5.68 -8.19
N ALA A 53 -14.30 -4.38 -7.87
CA ALA A 53 -14.32 -3.33 -8.87
C ALA A 53 -13.05 -3.31 -9.73
N MET A 54 -11.88 -3.44 -9.10
CA MET A 54 -10.59 -3.58 -9.78
C MET A 54 -10.59 -4.80 -10.71
N ASN A 55 -11.05 -5.96 -10.25
CA ASN A 55 -11.14 -7.17 -11.08
C ASN A 55 -12.08 -6.99 -12.29
N ARG A 56 -13.19 -6.26 -12.13
CA ARG A 56 -14.08 -5.90 -13.26
C ARG A 56 -13.39 -5.01 -14.29
N GLU A 57 -12.54 -4.08 -13.87
CA GLU A 57 -11.76 -3.26 -14.82
C GLU A 57 -10.65 -4.07 -15.49
N LEU A 58 -9.99 -4.97 -14.76
CA LEU A 58 -9.00 -5.90 -15.31
C LEU A 58 -9.61 -6.81 -16.37
N ASP A 59 -10.81 -7.35 -16.15
CA ASP A 59 -11.55 -8.14 -17.12
C ASP A 59 -11.68 -7.45 -18.49
N LYS A 60 -11.85 -6.12 -18.51
CA LYS A 60 -11.93 -5.34 -19.75
C LYS A 60 -10.60 -5.33 -20.51
N VAL A 61 -9.48 -5.46 -19.81
CA VAL A 61 -8.14 -5.61 -20.39
C VAL A 61 -7.89 -7.06 -20.83
N LEU A 62 -8.29 -8.04 -20.01
CA LEU A 62 -7.97 -9.45 -20.23
C LEU A 62 -8.83 -10.12 -21.31
N ARG A 63 -10.13 -9.82 -21.39
CA ARG A 63 -11.05 -10.46 -22.35
C ARG A 63 -10.62 -10.29 -23.82
N PRO A 64 -10.15 -9.11 -24.27
CA PRO A 64 -9.59 -8.98 -25.61
C PRO A 64 -8.35 -9.86 -25.85
N LEU A 65 -7.50 -10.05 -24.83
CA LEU A 65 -6.27 -10.86 -24.94
C LEU A 65 -6.58 -12.35 -25.07
N GLN A 66 -7.64 -12.86 -24.42
CA GLN A 66 -8.07 -14.26 -24.57
C GLN A 66 -8.24 -14.71 -26.03
N LYS A 67 -8.67 -13.80 -26.91
CA LYS A 67 -8.87 -14.11 -28.33
C LYS A 67 -7.67 -13.77 -29.21
N LYS A 68 -6.85 -12.80 -28.80
CA LYS A 68 -5.81 -12.19 -29.64
C LYS A 68 -4.39 -12.66 -29.30
N ASP A 69 -4.12 -12.89 -28.02
CA ASP A 69 -2.78 -13.13 -27.51
C ASP A 69 -2.84 -13.86 -26.16
N ALA A 70 -2.83 -15.19 -26.22
CA ALA A 70 -2.88 -16.06 -25.04
C ALA A 70 -1.61 -15.96 -24.17
N ALA A 71 -0.46 -15.65 -24.78
CA ALA A 71 0.79 -15.48 -24.03
C ALA A 71 0.75 -14.19 -23.20
N ALA A 72 0.32 -13.07 -23.80
CA ALA A 72 0.10 -11.83 -23.08
C ALA A 72 -0.96 -11.98 -21.98
N LEU A 73 -2.03 -12.74 -22.22
CA LEU A 73 -3.02 -13.05 -21.18
C LEU A 73 -2.38 -13.73 -19.96
N ALA A 74 -1.58 -14.77 -20.18
CA ALA A 74 -0.93 -15.52 -19.10
C ALA A 74 0.02 -14.61 -18.29
N GLU A 75 0.79 -13.76 -18.96
CA GLU A 75 1.65 -12.78 -18.31
C GLU A 75 0.86 -11.76 -17.49
N TRP A 76 -0.25 -11.24 -18.02
CA TRP A 76 -1.13 -10.34 -17.28
C TRP A 76 -1.75 -10.98 -16.04
N MET A 77 -2.19 -12.24 -16.14
CA MET A 77 -2.72 -12.99 -15.01
C MET A 77 -1.64 -13.23 -13.94
N GLY A 78 -0.43 -13.61 -14.36
CA GLY A 78 0.71 -13.77 -13.46
C GLY A 78 1.09 -12.45 -12.78
N LEU A 79 1.13 -11.34 -13.52
CA LEU A 79 1.37 -10.00 -12.97
C LEU A 79 0.31 -9.61 -11.94
N GLN A 80 -0.96 -9.90 -12.20
CA GLN A 80 -2.04 -9.58 -11.27
C GLN A 80 -1.97 -10.43 -10.00
N SER A 81 -1.61 -11.71 -10.11
CA SER A 81 -1.37 -12.58 -8.96
C SER A 81 -0.23 -12.06 -8.09
N ASP A 82 0.89 -11.68 -8.72
CA ASP A 82 2.04 -11.10 -8.03
C ASP A 82 1.70 -9.77 -7.37
N PHE A 83 0.94 -8.91 -8.04
CA PHE A 83 0.46 -7.67 -7.47
C PHE A 83 -0.40 -7.91 -6.22
N HIS A 84 -1.36 -8.85 -6.25
CA HIS A 84 -2.20 -9.14 -5.09
C HIS A 84 -1.38 -9.64 -3.90
N ARG A 85 -0.46 -10.57 -4.15
CA ARG A 85 0.42 -11.11 -3.11
C ARG A 85 1.27 -10.00 -2.50
N TRP A 86 1.92 -9.20 -3.35
CA TRP A 86 2.74 -8.09 -2.91
C TRP A 86 1.93 -7.01 -2.17
N ALA A 87 0.77 -6.59 -2.68
CA ALA A 87 -0.05 -5.55 -2.07
C ALA A 87 -0.53 -5.95 -0.66
N ARG A 88 -0.97 -7.21 -0.48
CA ARG A 88 -1.37 -7.73 0.83
C ARG A 88 -0.19 -7.76 1.81
N GLU A 89 0.96 -8.28 1.38
CA GLU A 89 2.15 -8.31 2.22
C GLU A 89 2.65 -6.91 2.56
N ALA A 90 2.65 -6.00 1.60
CA ALA A 90 3.10 -4.63 1.77
C ALA A 90 2.21 -3.86 2.76
N CYS A 91 0.89 -3.95 2.60
CA CYS A 91 -0.05 -3.29 3.50
C CYS A 91 -0.03 -3.88 4.91
N ALA A 92 0.12 -5.20 5.06
CA ALA A 92 0.31 -5.82 6.36
C ALA A 92 1.64 -5.40 7.02
N THR A 93 2.69 -5.19 6.23
CA THR A 93 3.99 -4.70 6.73
C THR A 93 3.90 -3.25 7.19
N VAL A 94 3.15 -2.39 6.49
CA VAL A 94 2.87 -1.00 6.93
C VAL A 94 2.07 -0.98 8.23
N GLU A 95 1.06 -1.85 8.37
CA GLU A 95 0.32 -2.02 9.62
C GLU A 95 1.26 -2.42 10.77
N ASP A 96 2.03 -3.50 10.60
CA ASP A 96 2.99 -3.93 11.61
C ASP A 96 3.98 -2.82 11.96
N ALA A 97 4.41 -2.04 10.98
CA ALA A 97 5.32 -0.93 11.20
C ALA A 97 4.77 0.14 12.14
N ARG A 98 3.45 0.41 12.10
CA ARG A 98 2.76 1.34 13.03
C ARG A 98 2.74 0.83 14.48
N TRP A 99 2.85 -0.48 14.68
CA TRP A 99 2.74 -1.12 15.99
C TRP A 99 4.08 -1.54 16.59
N ILE A 100 5.18 -1.38 15.86
CA ILE A 100 6.54 -1.67 16.33
C ILE A 100 7.23 -0.37 16.74
N HIS A 101 7.52 -0.25 18.04
CA HIS A 101 8.33 0.84 18.58
C HIS A 101 9.81 0.59 18.32
N LEU A 102 10.39 1.27 17.34
CA LEU A 102 11.79 1.07 16.92
C LEU A 102 12.84 1.40 18.00
N ARG A 103 12.48 2.22 19.00
CA ARG A 103 13.38 2.55 20.12
C ARG A 103 13.51 1.40 21.11
N THR A 104 12.37 0.82 21.52
CA THR A 104 12.31 -0.23 22.55
C THR A 104 12.33 -1.63 21.94
N GLY A 105 12.03 -1.74 20.66
CA GLY A 105 11.83 -3.01 19.97
C GLY A 105 10.57 -3.76 20.41
N ALA A 106 9.61 -3.05 21.02
CA ALA A 106 8.37 -3.63 21.49
C ALA A 106 7.25 -3.48 20.46
N ARG A 107 6.40 -4.51 20.36
CA ARG A 107 5.13 -4.49 19.63
C ARG A 107 4.00 -4.35 20.63
N SER A 108 3.13 -3.38 20.39
CA SER A 108 1.85 -3.24 21.09
C SER A 108 0.75 -3.22 20.05
N MET A 109 -0.38 -3.87 20.28
CA MET A 109 -1.52 -3.84 19.35
C MET A 109 -2.73 -3.27 20.06
N GLY A 110 -3.24 -2.15 19.55
CA GLY A 110 -4.44 -1.49 20.05
C GLY A 110 -5.70 -1.94 19.32
N THR A 111 -6.84 -1.40 19.74
CA THR A 111 -8.15 -1.72 19.15
C THR A 111 -8.27 -1.31 17.70
N SER A 112 -7.42 -0.41 17.19
CA SER A 112 -7.36 -0.01 15.78
C SER A 112 -6.49 -0.94 14.91
N TYR A 113 -5.91 -2.02 15.45
CA TYR A 113 -5.12 -2.96 14.66
C TYR A 113 -5.92 -3.52 13.47
N GLY A 114 -5.32 -3.50 12.30
CA GLY A 114 -5.88 -3.86 10.99
C GLY A 114 -6.48 -2.69 10.22
N SER A 115 -6.54 -1.47 10.78
CA SER A 115 -7.11 -0.32 10.07
C SER A 115 -6.18 0.23 8.99
N ALA A 116 -4.87 0.33 9.25
CA ALA A 116 -3.91 0.84 8.27
C ALA A 116 -3.70 -0.15 7.13
N GLU A 117 -3.67 -1.45 7.42
CA GLU A 117 -3.66 -2.50 6.41
C GLU A 117 -4.83 -2.33 5.44
N ARG A 118 -6.05 -2.17 5.96
CA ARG A 118 -7.24 -2.02 5.13
C ARG A 118 -7.26 -0.72 4.35
N GLU A 119 -6.86 0.40 4.95
CA GLU A 119 -6.73 1.69 4.24
C GLU A 119 -5.73 1.60 3.09
N CYS A 120 -4.57 0.99 3.35
CA CYS A 120 -3.56 0.72 2.33
C CYS A 120 -4.12 -0.17 1.21
N LEU A 121 -4.82 -1.26 1.54
CA LEU A 121 -5.43 -2.15 0.54
C LEU A 121 -6.50 -1.45 -0.31
N GLN A 122 -7.32 -0.60 0.30
CA GLN A 122 -8.29 0.22 -0.45
C GLN A 122 -7.58 1.10 -1.47
N ALA A 123 -6.51 1.78 -1.06
CA ALA A 123 -5.74 2.64 -1.95
C ALA A 123 -5.01 1.84 -3.06
N GLN A 124 -4.43 0.69 -2.74
CA GLN A 124 -3.81 -0.21 -3.73
C GLN A 124 -4.81 -0.70 -4.78
N TYR A 125 -5.97 -1.20 -4.34
CA TYR A 125 -7.01 -1.67 -5.26
C TYR A 125 -7.67 -0.54 -6.04
N ALA A 126 -7.82 0.65 -5.43
CA ALA A 126 -8.27 1.84 -6.12
C ALA A 126 -7.32 2.24 -7.26
N TRP A 127 -6.02 2.34 -6.95
CA TRP A 127 -5.00 2.68 -7.94
C TRP A 127 -4.98 1.65 -9.07
N ARG A 128 -4.98 0.36 -8.74
CA ARG A 128 -4.93 -0.72 -9.73
C ARG A 128 -6.18 -0.75 -10.61
N GLY A 129 -7.35 -0.54 -10.02
CA GLY A 129 -8.63 -0.51 -10.74
C GLY A 129 -8.74 0.69 -11.66
N PHE A 130 -8.34 1.87 -11.18
CA PHE A 130 -8.21 3.08 -12.00
C PHE A 130 -7.25 2.86 -13.18
N PHE A 131 -6.08 2.29 -12.92
CA PHE A 131 -5.08 2.00 -13.96
C PHE A 131 -5.63 1.04 -15.02
N ALA A 132 -6.23 -0.08 -14.63
CA ALA A 132 -6.84 -1.04 -15.55
C ALA A 132 -8.02 -0.43 -16.34
N GLY A 133 -8.81 0.43 -15.69
CA GLY A 133 -9.91 1.14 -16.34
C GLY A 133 -9.41 2.08 -17.43
N GLY A 134 -8.46 2.96 -17.11
CA GLY A 134 -7.84 3.86 -18.09
C GLY A 134 -7.11 3.11 -19.20
N TRP A 135 -6.48 1.98 -18.87
CA TRP A 135 -5.83 1.09 -19.83
C TRP A 135 -6.82 0.58 -20.87
N SER A 136 -7.92 0.00 -20.42
CA SER A 136 -8.94 -0.59 -21.29
C SER A 136 -9.58 0.43 -22.25
N ARG A 137 -9.63 1.71 -21.85
CA ARG A 137 -10.17 2.81 -22.65
C ARG A 137 -9.12 3.54 -23.49
N GLY A 138 -7.84 3.21 -23.35
CA GLY A 138 -6.74 3.90 -24.02
C GLY A 138 -6.52 5.34 -23.52
N GLU A 139 -6.91 5.65 -22.28
CA GLU A 139 -6.79 6.97 -21.66
C GLU A 139 -5.36 7.26 -21.15
N TRP A 140 -4.37 7.01 -22.01
CA TRP A 140 -2.95 7.07 -21.66
C TRP A 140 -2.52 8.41 -21.05
N LYS A 141 -3.03 9.52 -21.59
CA LYS A 141 -2.73 10.87 -21.10
C LYS A 141 -3.15 11.04 -19.64
N VAL A 142 -4.32 10.54 -19.26
CA VAL A 142 -4.84 10.62 -17.90
C VAL A 142 -4.04 9.72 -16.97
N LEU A 143 -3.72 8.50 -17.42
CA LEU A 143 -2.88 7.57 -16.66
C LEU A 143 -1.50 8.16 -16.36
N PHE A 144 -0.82 8.69 -17.38
CA PHE A 144 0.52 9.27 -17.20
C PHE A 144 0.49 10.50 -16.29
N ALA A 145 -0.51 11.37 -16.38
CA ALA A 145 -0.64 12.51 -15.47
C ALA A 145 -0.77 12.06 -13.99
N VAL A 146 -1.52 10.98 -13.73
CA VAL A 146 -1.63 10.39 -12.39
C VAL A 146 -0.31 9.78 -11.94
N LEU A 147 0.37 9.03 -12.82
CA LEU A 147 1.66 8.43 -12.48
C LEU A 147 2.74 9.48 -12.22
N GLU A 148 2.77 10.57 -13.00
CA GLU A 148 3.66 11.71 -12.78
C GLU A 148 3.37 12.40 -11.45
N ALA A 149 2.09 12.53 -11.07
CA ALA A 149 1.72 13.07 -9.77
C ALA A 149 2.25 12.18 -8.62
N SER A 150 2.10 10.86 -8.72
CA SER A 150 2.67 9.91 -7.75
C SER A 150 4.21 9.96 -7.75
N ALA A 151 4.85 10.13 -8.91
CA ALA A 151 6.31 10.23 -9.03
C ALA A 151 6.91 11.43 -8.30
N ARG A 152 6.15 12.52 -8.10
CA ARG A 152 6.60 13.65 -7.27
C ARG A 152 6.80 13.27 -5.80
N GLN A 153 6.07 12.28 -5.30
CA GLN A 153 6.22 11.76 -3.94
C GLN A 153 7.10 10.51 -3.86
N GLY A 154 7.35 9.83 -4.99
CA GLY A 154 8.11 8.59 -5.08
C GLY A 154 9.43 8.58 -4.32
N PRO A 155 10.34 9.55 -4.55
CA PRO A 155 11.61 9.62 -3.82
C PRO A 155 11.45 9.69 -2.31
N ARG A 156 10.50 10.52 -1.81
CA ARG A 156 10.22 10.64 -0.38
C ARG A 156 9.67 9.33 0.20
N ARG A 157 8.82 8.60 -0.54
CA ARG A 157 8.27 7.30 -0.13
C ARG A 157 9.36 6.24 0.00
N GLN A 158 10.27 6.19 -0.98
CA GLN A 158 11.41 5.29 -0.97
C GLN A 158 12.38 5.63 0.16
N GLU A 159 12.64 6.92 0.38
CA GLU A 159 13.48 7.38 1.48
C GLU A 159 12.88 7.00 2.84
N ALA A 160 11.58 7.23 3.05
CA ALA A 160 10.91 6.85 4.29
C ALA A 160 10.99 5.33 4.55
N LEU A 161 10.77 4.49 3.53
CA LEU A 161 10.94 3.05 3.65
C LEU A 161 12.40 2.67 4.01
N SER A 162 13.37 3.29 3.35
CA SER A 162 14.80 3.07 3.63
C SER A 162 15.16 3.46 5.06
N GLN A 163 14.75 4.65 5.51
CA GLN A 163 14.96 5.12 6.87
C GLN A 163 14.29 4.21 7.91
N TYR A 164 13.05 3.78 7.66
CA TYR A 164 12.37 2.82 8.53
C TYR A 164 13.12 1.50 8.62
N THR A 165 13.55 0.97 7.46
CA THR A 165 14.31 -0.29 7.39
C THR A 165 15.61 -0.21 8.19
N GLN A 166 16.40 0.86 8.01
CA GLN A 166 17.63 1.07 8.77
C GLN A 166 17.39 1.14 10.28
N ARG A 167 16.33 1.82 10.72
CA ARG A 167 15.95 1.89 12.14
C ARG A 167 15.47 0.55 12.68
N ALA A 168 14.72 -0.23 11.88
CA ALA A 168 14.29 -1.58 12.22
C ALA A 168 15.48 -2.54 12.37
N GLU A 169 16.47 -2.46 11.48
CA GLU A 169 17.71 -3.24 11.61
C GLU A 169 18.48 -2.87 12.89
N ALA A 170 18.58 -1.58 13.21
CA ALA A 170 19.22 -1.13 14.44
C ALA A 170 18.47 -1.58 15.70
N ALA A 171 17.13 -1.65 15.65
CA ALA A 171 16.31 -2.21 16.72
C ALA A 171 16.55 -3.73 16.86
N ALA A 172 16.54 -4.46 15.75
CA ALA A 172 16.77 -5.90 15.70
C ALA A 172 18.15 -6.28 16.27
N ARG A 173 19.22 -5.52 15.96
CA ARG A 173 20.57 -5.75 16.51
C ARG A 173 20.65 -5.59 18.04
N ARG A 174 19.74 -4.82 18.63
CA ARG A 174 19.66 -4.59 20.09
C ARG A 174 18.64 -5.51 20.77
N ALA A 175 17.94 -6.36 20.01
CA ALA A 175 16.89 -7.21 20.55
C ALA A 175 17.46 -8.24 21.55
N PRO A 176 16.81 -8.43 22.70
CA PRO A 176 17.26 -9.41 23.68
C PRO A 176 17.15 -10.84 23.12
N ALA A 177 18.10 -11.71 23.47
CA ALA A 177 18.13 -13.10 22.98
C ALA A 177 16.92 -13.93 23.43
N LYS A 178 16.23 -13.52 24.51
CA LYS A 178 14.96 -14.05 24.97
C LYS A 178 13.99 -12.90 25.20
N ALA A 179 12.80 -12.96 24.61
CA ALA A 179 11.74 -12.03 24.94
C ALA A 179 11.29 -12.31 26.37
N ALA A 180 11.36 -11.31 27.25
CA ALA A 180 10.80 -11.42 28.59
C ALA A 180 9.27 -11.58 28.47
N GLN A 181 8.69 -12.54 29.19
CA GLN A 181 7.25 -12.54 29.44
C GLN A 181 6.92 -11.29 30.24
N GLN A 182 6.07 -10.43 29.67
CA GLN A 182 5.59 -9.23 30.32
C GLN A 182 4.07 -9.34 30.46
N ASP A 183 3.55 -8.97 31.62
CA ASP A 183 2.09 -8.88 31.88
C ASP A 183 1.48 -7.61 31.26
N THR A 184 2.26 -6.86 30.47
CA THR A 184 1.80 -5.68 29.74
C THR A 184 1.34 -6.08 28.33
N PRO A 185 0.42 -5.33 27.71
CA PRO A 185 -0.03 -5.57 26.34
C PRO A 185 1.05 -5.31 25.27
N SER A 186 2.24 -4.87 25.68
CA SER A 186 3.39 -4.61 24.82
C SER A 186 4.45 -5.69 25.09
N ARG A 187 4.98 -6.31 24.03
CA ARG A 187 6.06 -7.31 24.16
C ARG A 187 7.21 -7.01 23.22
N SER A 188 8.43 -7.29 23.66
CA SER A 188 9.59 -7.25 22.76
C SER A 188 9.47 -8.31 21.67
N LEU A 189 9.83 -7.95 20.43
CA LEU A 189 9.94 -8.93 19.34
C LEU A 189 11.12 -9.87 19.61
N SER A 190 10.94 -11.16 19.33
CA SER A 190 12.03 -12.13 19.33
C SER A 190 12.97 -11.93 18.13
N PRO A 191 14.20 -12.49 18.16
CA PRO A 191 15.09 -12.45 17.00
C PRO A 191 14.47 -13.01 15.71
N GLU A 192 13.67 -14.08 15.82
CA GLU A 192 12.95 -14.68 14.68
C GLU A 192 11.87 -13.74 14.12
N GLU A 193 11.15 -13.03 14.99
CA GLU A 193 10.15 -12.05 14.57
C GLU A 193 10.78 -10.85 13.88
N TRP A 194 11.93 -10.37 14.37
CA TRP A 194 12.71 -9.36 13.68
C TRP A 194 13.20 -9.84 12.32
N ALA A 195 13.73 -11.06 12.23
CA ALA A 195 14.19 -11.63 10.97
C ALA A 195 13.04 -11.68 9.95
N ARG A 196 11.85 -12.17 10.35
CA ARG A 196 10.65 -12.17 9.49
C ARG A 196 10.22 -10.75 9.10
N HIS A 197 10.29 -9.78 10.01
CA HIS A 197 9.92 -8.40 9.71
C HIS A 197 10.86 -7.75 8.69
N LEU A 198 12.17 -7.90 8.87
CA LEU A 198 13.19 -7.38 7.96
C LEU A 198 13.12 -8.05 6.57
N ASP A 199 12.86 -9.35 6.54
CA ASP A 199 12.66 -10.10 5.30
C ASP A 199 11.42 -9.61 4.53
N ARG A 200 10.30 -9.32 5.22
CA ARG A 200 9.12 -8.67 4.61
C ARG A 200 9.43 -7.26 4.09
N LEU A 201 10.17 -6.45 4.84
CA LEU A 201 10.60 -5.11 4.39
C LEU A 201 11.45 -5.18 3.12
N SER A 202 12.38 -6.14 3.04
CA SER A 202 13.20 -6.38 1.84
C SER A 202 12.32 -6.75 0.64
N ARG A 203 11.41 -7.72 0.78
CA ARG A 203 10.49 -8.08 -0.32
C ARG A 203 9.61 -6.92 -0.76
N LEU A 204 9.09 -6.16 0.20
CA LEU A 204 8.28 -4.97 -0.06
C LEU A 204 9.07 -3.95 -0.89
N ALA A 205 10.33 -3.69 -0.55
CA ALA A 205 11.17 -2.71 -1.24
C ALA A 205 11.46 -3.08 -2.70
N HIS A 206 11.64 -4.37 -3.01
CA HIS A 206 11.97 -4.83 -4.36
C HIS A 206 10.74 -5.09 -5.25
N GLY A 207 9.59 -5.41 -4.64
CA GLY A 207 8.35 -5.75 -5.35
C GLY A 207 7.92 -4.73 -6.41
N PRO A 208 7.86 -3.41 -6.13
CA PRO A 208 7.44 -2.40 -7.09
C PRO A 208 8.24 -2.41 -8.39
N GLN A 209 9.56 -2.64 -8.32
CA GLN A 209 10.43 -2.62 -9.49
C GLN A 209 10.16 -3.83 -10.40
N ALA A 210 9.99 -5.01 -9.80
CA ALA A 210 9.61 -6.22 -10.54
C ALA A 210 8.23 -6.08 -11.20
N LEU A 211 7.23 -5.58 -10.45
CA LEU A 211 5.88 -5.35 -10.94
C LEU A 211 5.85 -4.32 -12.07
N ALA A 212 6.57 -3.19 -11.89
CA ALA A 212 6.64 -2.12 -12.88
C ALA A 212 7.31 -2.59 -14.18
N GLY A 213 8.43 -3.33 -14.09
CA GLY A 213 9.11 -3.87 -15.26
C GLY A 213 8.20 -4.77 -16.10
N ARG A 214 7.51 -5.71 -15.44
CA ARG A 214 6.54 -6.61 -16.10
C ARG A 214 5.34 -5.86 -16.66
N GLN A 215 4.79 -4.90 -15.92
CA GLN A 215 3.68 -4.09 -16.39
C GLN A 215 4.04 -3.25 -17.62
N CYS A 216 5.25 -2.68 -17.67
CA CYS A 216 5.76 -1.94 -18.81
C CYS A 216 5.98 -2.80 -20.04
N ALA A 217 6.50 -4.02 -19.87
CA ALA A 217 6.70 -4.98 -20.96
C ALA A 217 5.38 -5.40 -21.62
N LEU A 218 4.28 -5.37 -20.87
CA LEU A 218 2.93 -5.65 -21.38
C LEU A 218 2.27 -4.45 -22.05
N MET A 219 2.95 -3.29 -22.10
CA MET A 219 2.43 -2.12 -22.79
C MET A 219 2.76 -2.14 -24.29
N PRO A 220 1.82 -1.74 -25.17
CA PRO A 220 2.10 -1.71 -26.61
C PRO A 220 3.25 -0.77 -26.99
N LYS A 221 3.37 0.37 -26.29
CA LYS A 221 4.40 1.40 -26.54
C LYS A 221 4.75 2.09 -25.21
N PRO A 222 5.50 1.42 -24.30
CA PRO A 222 5.86 2.04 -23.03
C PRO A 222 6.83 3.20 -23.27
N PRO A 223 6.62 4.38 -22.68
CA PRO A 223 7.64 5.41 -22.67
C PRO A 223 8.86 4.96 -21.86
N PRO A 224 10.06 5.52 -22.07
CA PRO A 224 11.26 5.19 -21.28
C PRO A 224 11.07 5.40 -19.77
N SER A 225 10.20 6.34 -19.38
CA SER A 225 9.85 6.64 -17.99
C SER A 225 8.82 5.67 -17.38
N CYS A 226 8.31 4.69 -18.13
CA CYS A 226 7.22 3.81 -17.70
C CYS A 226 7.51 3.13 -16.35
N ALA A 227 8.66 2.46 -16.22
CA ALA A 227 8.95 1.69 -15.02
C ALA A 227 9.16 2.59 -13.78
N PRO A 228 9.96 3.67 -13.82
CA PRO A 228 10.07 4.62 -12.72
C PRO A 228 8.72 5.24 -12.28
N LEU A 229 7.86 5.56 -13.24
CA LEU A 229 6.52 6.10 -12.98
C LEU A 229 5.61 5.08 -12.29
N LEU A 230 5.61 3.83 -12.76
CA LEU A 230 4.82 2.75 -12.14
C LEU A 230 5.34 2.34 -10.76
N VAL A 231 6.66 2.29 -10.55
CA VAL A 231 7.25 2.09 -9.22
C VAL A 231 6.68 3.10 -8.24
N SER A 232 6.64 4.38 -8.64
CA SER A 232 6.09 5.44 -7.80
C SER A 232 4.59 5.25 -7.54
N GLY A 233 3.83 4.83 -8.55
CA GLY A 233 2.40 4.52 -8.39
C GLY A 233 2.13 3.37 -7.41
N PHE A 234 2.93 2.30 -7.45
CA PHE A 234 2.84 1.20 -6.49
C PHE A 234 3.23 1.62 -5.07
N MET A 235 4.25 2.47 -4.94
CA MET A 235 4.76 2.94 -3.65
C MET A 235 3.86 4.00 -3.00
N ASP A 236 3.03 4.71 -3.77
CA ASP A 236 2.23 5.84 -3.31
C ASP A 236 1.31 5.50 -2.11
N PRO A 237 0.62 4.35 -2.07
CA PRO A 237 -0.21 3.96 -0.93
C PRO A 237 0.57 3.49 0.31
N LEU A 238 1.90 3.35 0.24
CA LEU A 238 2.72 2.84 1.34
C LEU A 238 3.24 4.01 2.20
N ASP A 239 2.63 4.20 3.37
CA ASP A 239 2.92 5.35 4.24
C ASP A 239 3.86 5.04 5.40
N PHE A 240 5.15 4.85 5.08
CA PHE A 240 6.21 4.75 6.09
C PHE A 240 6.58 6.09 6.72
N GLN A 241 6.24 7.22 6.08
CA GLN A 241 6.49 8.54 6.67
C GLN A 241 5.67 8.72 7.95
N GLY A 242 4.35 8.45 7.91
CA GLY A 242 3.51 8.52 9.11
C GLY A 242 3.96 7.57 10.23
N VAL A 243 4.51 6.40 9.88
CA VAL A 243 5.12 5.48 10.84
C VAL A 243 6.35 6.10 11.50
N LEU A 244 7.23 6.74 10.72
CA LEU A 244 8.43 7.38 11.23
C LEU A 244 8.10 8.57 12.15
N ASP A 245 7.14 9.41 11.76
CA ASP A 245 6.76 10.61 12.51
C ASP A 245 6.19 10.25 13.90
N THR A 246 5.31 9.24 13.95
CA THR A 246 4.77 8.71 15.22
C THR A 246 5.81 8.02 16.09
N SER A 247 6.86 7.46 15.49
CA SER A 247 7.97 6.85 16.23
C SER A 247 8.90 7.87 16.91
N SER A 248 8.93 9.13 16.43
CA SER A 248 9.77 10.21 16.99
C SER A 248 9.14 10.99 18.13
N ASP A 249 7.81 10.96 18.29
CA ASP A 249 7.05 11.80 19.22
C ASP A 249 6.85 11.20 20.64
N THR A 250 7.53 10.11 20.97
CA THR A 250 7.62 9.62 22.38
C THR A 250 8.81 10.23 23.12
N ARG A 251 8.95 11.56 23.02
CA ARG A 251 9.89 12.35 23.85
C ARG A 251 9.31 12.65 25.22
#